data_AF-A0AAD2CMQ0-F1
#
_entry.id   AF-A0AAD2CMQ0-F1
#
_cell.length_a   1.000
_cell.length_b   1.000
_cell.length_c   1.000
_cell.angle_alpha   90.00
_cell.angle_beta   90.00
_cell.angle_gamma   90.00
#
_symmetry.space_group_name_H-M   'P 1'
#
loop_
_entity.id
_entity.type
_entity.pdbx_description
1 polymer ?
#
loop_
_entity_poly.entity_id
_entity_poly.type
_entity_poly.pdbx_seq_one_letter_code
_entity_poly.pdbx_strand_id
1 'polypeptide(L)'
;MEGLEYRQIMISSIKGLNEPDWDGLKPKLNLTGQEDEIEKEAKKEELKTESVKYHQQKRYWSKTKWHVHSLIMESFVTSKMKDKILQEVNYNEKIEGDPIELLRRINKFMTASDVTDWEPITLWEALQKWVNCCQKGNETVIEYRKRFEECATTVLSFMGDSWLDVFASKTTAYHEIENNHPTNGLSDREKKRVAAEVKALQEEFQEEFVKLFCAAGLLHNCDRARYQPVLDHFVTAYAVEHVDYAQRDLFPRDVETAAKALHNHR
;
A
#
# COMPACT_ATOMS: atom_id res chain seq x y z
N MET A 1 -47.63 7.48 -4.39
CA MET A 1 -47.20 6.40 -3.48
C MET A 1 -46.36 5.32 -4.16
N GLU A 2 -46.52 5.06 -5.47
CA GLU A 2 -45.80 4.00 -6.20
C GLU A 2 -44.26 4.09 -6.17
N GLY A 3 -43.68 5.29 -6.11
CA GLY A 3 -42.22 5.46 -6.07
C GLY A 3 -41.52 5.06 -4.75
N LEU A 4 -42.26 4.90 -3.65
CA LEU A 4 -41.70 4.51 -2.35
C LEU A 4 -41.46 3.00 -2.27
N GLU A 5 -42.38 2.21 -2.81
CA GLU A 5 -42.30 0.74 -2.84
C GLU A 5 -41.12 0.26 -3.70
N TYR A 6 -40.86 0.92 -4.83
CA TYR A 6 -39.73 0.60 -5.71
C TYR A 6 -38.38 0.87 -5.07
N ARG A 7 -38.28 1.95 -4.28
CA ARG A 7 -37.05 2.26 -3.53
C ARG A 7 -36.83 1.25 -2.42
N GLN A 8 -37.88 0.76 -1.77
CA GLN A 8 -37.76 -0.24 -0.72
C GLN A 8 -37.16 -1.55 -1.24
N ILE A 9 -37.53 -2.01 -2.44
CA ILE A 9 -36.92 -3.19 -3.08
C ILE A 9 -35.41 -2.96 -3.32
N MET A 10 -35.02 -1.78 -3.82
CA MET A 10 -33.61 -1.44 -4.00
C MET A 10 -32.84 -1.44 -2.67
N ILE A 11 -33.42 -0.82 -1.64
CA ILE A 11 -32.81 -0.73 -0.31
C ILE A 11 -32.67 -2.12 0.32
N SER A 12 -33.70 -2.97 0.24
CA SER A 12 -33.66 -4.33 0.79
C SER A 12 -32.64 -5.19 0.07
N SER A 13 -32.54 -5.10 -1.25
CA SER A 13 -31.53 -5.84 -2.03
C SER A 13 -30.11 -5.38 -1.79
N ILE A 14 -29.85 -4.06 -1.66
CA ILE A 14 -28.52 -3.55 -1.31
C ILE A 14 -28.12 -4.02 0.09
N LYS A 15 -29.03 -3.88 1.07
CA LYS A 15 -28.79 -4.34 2.44
C LYS A 15 -28.57 -5.85 2.52
N GLY A 16 -29.32 -6.62 1.74
CA GLY A 16 -29.23 -8.08 1.68
C GLY A 16 -28.15 -8.60 0.76
N LEU A 17 -27.45 -7.74 0.01
CA LEU A 17 -26.46 -8.09 -1.02
C LEU A 17 -26.95 -9.18 -2.00
N ASN A 18 -28.23 -9.18 -2.36
CA ASN A 18 -28.86 -10.19 -3.20
C ASN A 18 -29.86 -9.56 -4.15
N GLU A 19 -29.98 -10.14 -5.35
CA GLU A 19 -30.98 -9.70 -6.32
C GLU A 19 -32.40 -10.04 -5.84
N PRO A 20 -33.41 -9.23 -6.19
CA PRO A 20 -34.80 -9.59 -5.97
C PRO A 20 -35.17 -10.89 -6.70
N ASP A 21 -35.96 -11.74 -6.06
CA ASP A 21 -36.56 -12.90 -6.72
C ASP A 21 -37.68 -12.45 -7.69
N TRP A 22 -37.30 -12.16 -8.93
CA TRP A 22 -38.23 -11.74 -9.97
C TRP A 22 -39.17 -12.84 -10.45
N ASP A 23 -38.85 -14.11 -10.21
CA ASP A 23 -39.69 -15.24 -10.63
C ASP A 23 -40.78 -15.52 -9.60
N GLY A 24 -40.48 -15.33 -8.31
CA GLY A 24 -41.46 -15.32 -7.23
C GLY A 24 -42.44 -14.14 -7.32
N LEU A 25 -41.96 -12.97 -7.77
CA LEU A 25 -42.77 -11.76 -7.96
C LEU A 25 -43.56 -11.74 -9.27
N LYS A 26 -43.37 -12.72 -10.16
CA LYS A 26 -44.09 -12.78 -11.43
C LYS A 26 -45.58 -13.04 -11.18
N PRO A 27 -46.49 -12.16 -11.63
CA PRO A 27 -47.93 -12.36 -11.44
C PRO A 27 -48.38 -13.67 -12.09
N LYS A 28 -49.15 -14.47 -11.34
CA LYS A 28 -49.66 -15.78 -11.78
C LYS A 28 -51.18 -15.76 -11.72
N LEU A 29 -51.81 -16.22 -12.79
CA LEU A 29 -53.24 -16.37 -12.84
C LEU A 29 -53.65 -17.66 -12.13
N ASN A 30 -54.25 -17.53 -10.96
CA ASN A 30 -54.83 -18.66 -10.24
C ASN A 30 -56.33 -18.69 -10.51
N LEU A 31 -56.76 -19.55 -11.45
CA LEU A 31 -58.17 -19.83 -11.68
C LEU A 31 -58.53 -21.14 -10.98
N THR A 32 -59.56 -21.11 -10.14
CA THR A 32 -60.20 -22.31 -9.61
C THR A 32 -61.41 -22.68 -10.47
N GLY A 33 -61.72 -23.99 -10.55
CA GLY A 33 -62.79 -24.51 -11.42
C GLY A 33 -64.22 -24.09 -11.03
N GLN A 34 -64.39 -23.37 -9.92
CA GLN A 34 -65.70 -22.97 -9.36
C GLN A 34 -66.04 -21.48 -9.57
N GLU A 35 -65.25 -20.74 -10.34
CA GLU A 35 -65.41 -19.29 -10.51
C GLU A 35 -66.39 -18.93 -11.65
N ASP A 36 -67.26 -17.94 -11.40
CA ASP A 36 -68.19 -17.37 -12.38
C ASP A 36 -67.46 -16.52 -13.45
N GLU A 37 -68.07 -16.31 -14.62
CA GLU A 37 -67.42 -15.58 -15.73
C GLU A 37 -66.98 -14.15 -15.36
N ILE A 38 -67.76 -13.47 -14.52
CA ILE A 38 -67.44 -12.10 -14.05
C ILE A 38 -66.20 -12.12 -13.16
N GLU A 39 -66.06 -13.11 -12.27
CA GLU A 39 -64.87 -13.27 -11.42
C GLU A 39 -63.63 -13.63 -12.23
N LYS A 40 -63.80 -14.49 -13.25
CA LYS A 40 -62.71 -14.84 -14.18
C LYS A 40 -62.20 -13.64 -14.93
N GLU A 41 -63.09 -12.76 -15.40
CA GLU A 41 -62.69 -11.57 -16.15
C GLU A 41 -62.06 -10.50 -15.23
N ALA A 42 -62.58 -10.33 -14.01
CA ALA A 42 -61.96 -9.46 -13.00
C ALA A 42 -60.53 -9.91 -12.64
N LYS A 43 -60.31 -11.21 -12.41
CA LYS A 43 -58.98 -11.78 -12.12
C LYS A 43 -57.99 -11.64 -13.29
N LYS A 44 -58.48 -11.74 -14.54
CA LYS A 44 -57.64 -11.47 -15.72
C LYS A 44 -57.23 -10.00 -15.81
N GLU A 45 -58.15 -9.08 -15.52
CA GLU A 45 -57.88 -7.65 -15.59
C GLU A 45 -56.94 -7.19 -14.46
N GLU A 46 -57.09 -7.77 -13.26
CA GLU A 46 -56.17 -7.61 -12.14
C GLU A 46 -54.77 -8.13 -12.51
N LEU A 47 -54.67 -9.33 -13.08
CA LEU A 47 -53.40 -9.89 -13.56
C LEU A 47 -52.72 -8.98 -14.61
N LYS A 48 -53.48 -8.43 -15.57
CA LYS A 48 -52.91 -7.50 -16.56
C LYS A 48 -52.31 -6.28 -15.87
N THR A 49 -53.04 -5.71 -14.91
CA THR A 49 -52.59 -4.55 -14.14
C THR A 49 -51.33 -4.87 -13.34
N GLU A 50 -51.30 -6.01 -12.66
CA GLU A 50 -50.12 -6.50 -11.93
C GLU A 50 -48.94 -6.80 -12.86
N SER A 51 -49.18 -7.35 -14.04
CA SER A 51 -48.14 -7.62 -15.05
C SER A 51 -47.50 -6.32 -15.55
N VAL A 52 -48.30 -5.28 -15.79
CA VAL A 52 -47.79 -3.95 -16.14
C VAL A 52 -46.92 -3.40 -15.01
N LYS A 53 -47.38 -3.49 -13.75
CA LYS A 53 -46.61 -3.07 -12.58
C LYS A 53 -45.29 -3.84 -12.44
N TYR A 54 -45.31 -5.16 -12.59
CA TYR A 54 -44.13 -6.03 -12.58
C TYR A 54 -43.09 -5.59 -13.63
N HIS A 55 -43.52 -5.36 -14.87
CA HIS A 55 -42.63 -4.91 -15.93
C HIS A 55 -42.08 -3.50 -15.69
N GLN A 56 -42.90 -2.60 -15.13
CA GLN A 56 -42.45 -1.27 -14.73
C GLN A 56 -41.41 -1.34 -13.60
N GLN A 57 -41.63 -2.18 -12.58
CA GLN A 57 -40.69 -2.42 -11.49
C GLN A 57 -39.35 -2.96 -12.00
N LYS A 58 -39.38 -3.95 -12.90
CA LYS A 58 -38.17 -4.54 -13.49
C LYS A 58 -37.38 -3.52 -14.33
N ARG A 59 -38.09 -2.65 -15.06
CA ARG A 59 -37.47 -1.53 -15.80
C ARG A 59 -36.87 -0.49 -14.85
N TYR A 60 -37.58 -0.13 -13.78
CA TYR A 60 -37.10 0.82 -12.78
C TYR A 60 -35.85 0.29 -12.07
N TRP A 61 -35.86 -0.98 -11.66
CA TRP A 61 -34.72 -1.67 -11.08
C TRP A 61 -33.47 -1.58 -11.98
N SER A 62 -33.61 -1.90 -13.26
CA SER A 62 -32.50 -1.89 -14.22
C SER A 62 -31.87 -0.50 -14.36
N LYS A 63 -32.70 0.57 -14.39
CA LYS A 63 -32.21 1.96 -14.46
C LYS A 63 -31.55 2.39 -13.14
N THR A 64 -32.15 2.01 -12.02
CA THR A 64 -31.65 2.38 -10.69
C THR A 64 -30.34 1.67 -10.36
N LYS A 65 -30.13 0.42 -10.81
CA LYS A 65 -28.84 -0.30 -10.64
C LYS A 65 -27.66 0.52 -11.16
N TRP A 66 -27.76 1.02 -12.38
CA TRP A 66 -26.73 1.86 -12.99
C TRP A 66 -26.48 3.15 -12.20
N HIS A 67 -27.56 3.83 -11.81
CA HIS A 67 -27.43 5.07 -11.04
C HIS A 67 -26.74 4.85 -9.68
N VAL A 68 -27.11 3.78 -8.97
CA VAL A 68 -26.50 3.42 -7.68
C VAL A 68 -25.05 3.00 -7.86
N HIS A 69 -24.73 2.22 -8.90
CA HIS A 69 -23.35 1.86 -9.22
C HIS A 69 -22.47 3.10 -9.43
N SER A 70 -22.91 4.03 -10.29
CA SER A 70 -22.18 5.30 -10.52
C SER A 70 -22.04 6.11 -9.24
N LEU A 71 -23.12 6.24 -8.45
CA LEU A 71 -23.09 6.97 -7.19
C LEU A 71 -22.07 6.41 -6.21
N ILE A 72 -21.99 5.08 -6.07
CA ILE A 72 -20.99 4.41 -5.24
C ILE A 72 -19.59 4.75 -5.75
N MET A 73 -19.33 4.54 -7.04
CA MET A 73 -18.03 4.76 -7.68
C MET A 73 -17.54 6.20 -7.66
N GLU A 74 -18.45 7.18 -7.60
CA GLU A 74 -18.10 8.60 -7.62
C GLU A 74 -18.03 9.23 -6.22
N SER A 75 -18.92 8.83 -5.30
CA SER A 75 -19.11 9.52 -4.02
C SER A 75 -18.61 8.74 -2.80
N PHE A 76 -18.48 7.41 -2.89
CA PHE A 76 -18.27 6.57 -1.70
C PHE A 76 -17.01 5.72 -1.72
N VAL A 77 -16.29 5.64 -2.84
CA VAL A 77 -14.97 4.97 -2.93
C VAL A 77 -13.85 5.96 -3.21
N THR A 78 -12.69 5.73 -2.59
CA THR A 78 -11.48 6.52 -2.84
C THR A 78 -10.95 6.27 -4.25
N SER A 79 -10.19 7.22 -4.80
CA SER A 79 -9.57 7.06 -6.13
C SER A 79 -8.76 5.76 -6.25
N LYS A 80 -8.03 5.38 -5.20
CA LYS A 80 -7.24 4.14 -5.18
C LYS A 80 -8.11 2.88 -5.22
N MET A 81 -9.23 2.87 -4.49
CA MET A 81 -10.17 1.75 -4.51
C MET A 81 -10.87 1.65 -5.86
N LYS A 82 -11.22 2.79 -6.45
CA LYS A 82 -11.79 2.89 -7.79
C LYS A 82 -10.86 2.27 -8.84
N ASP A 83 -9.58 2.62 -8.82
CA ASP A 83 -8.59 2.07 -9.75
C ASP A 83 -8.46 0.54 -9.61
N LYS A 84 -8.45 0.02 -8.37
CA LYS A 84 -8.42 -1.44 -8.11
C LYS A 84 -9.64 -2.16 -8.68
N ILE A 85 -10.83 -1.60 -8.48
CA ILE A 85 -12.08 -2.19 -8.95
C ILE A 85 -12.13 -2.19 -10.48
N LEU A 86 -11.76 -1.07 -11.13
CA LEU A 86 -11.72 -0.94 -12.59
C LEU A 86 -10.71 -1.90 -13.24
N GLN A 87 -9.65 -2.28 -12.52
CA GLN A 87 -8.61 -3.20 -12.99
C GLN A 87 -8.96 -4.68 -12.78
N GLU A 88 -10.12 -5.01 -12.19
CA GLU A 88 -10.52 -6.41 -12.07
C GLU A 88 -10.77 -7.03 -13.45
N VAL A 89 -10.24 -8.25 -13.67
CA VAL A 89 -10.35 -9.00 -14.94
C VAL A 89 -11.80 -9.12 -15.43
N ASN A 90 -12.76 -9.17 -14.50
CA ASN A 90 -14.17 -9.33 -14.80
C ASN A 90 -14.99 -8.04 -14.59
N TYR A 91 -14.35 -6.86 -14.59
CA TYR A 91 -15.03 -5.60 -14.30
C TYR A 91 -16.17 -5.32 -15.29
N ASN A 92 -15.86 -5.23 -16.59
CA ASN A 92 -16.86 -4.92 -17.64
C ASN A 92 -17.97 -5.98 -17.76
N GLU A 93 -17.72 -7.22 -17.32
CA GLU A 93 -18.66 -8.32 -17.49
C GLU A 93 -19.58 -8.53 -16.28
N LYS A 94 -19.07 -8.30 -15.06
CA LYS A 94 -19.78 -8.70 -13.81
C LYS A 94 -19.98 -7.55 -12.82
N ILE A 95 -19.17 -6.50 -12.91
CA ILE A 95 -19.15 -5.42 -11.90
C ILE A 95 -19.79 -4.16 -12.47
N GLU A 96 -19.51 -3.83 -13.73
CA GLU A 96 -20.02 -2.63 -14.37
C GLU A 96 -21.56 -2.64 -14.43
N GLY A 97 -22.17 -1.60 -13.86
CA GLY A 97 -23.62 -1.45 -13.81
C GLY A 97 -24.31 -2.36 -12.78
N ASP A 98 -23.56 -3.18 -12.02
CA ASP A 98 -24.08 -3.99 -10.93
C ASP A 98 -23.61 -3.47 -9.56
N PRO A 99 -24.45 -2.69 -8.84
CA PRO A 99 -24.09 -2.18 -7.53
C PRO A 99 -23.95 -3.28 -6.46
N ILE A 100 -24.60 -4.44 -6.62
CA ILE A 100 -24.52 -5.53 -5.63
C ILE A 100 -23.19 -6.23 -5.75
N GLU A 101 -22.78 -6.62 -6.95
CA GLU A 101 -21.47 -7.24 -7.16
C GLU A 101 -20.34 -6.25 -6.84
N LEU A 102 -20.48 -4.98 -7.24
CA LEU A 102 -19.58 -3.90 -6.82
C LEU A 102 -19.44 -3.83 -5.31
N LEU A 103 -20.54 -3.83 -4.55
CA LEU A 103 -20.50 -3.81 -3.08
C LEU A 103 -19.88 -5.08 -2.49
N ARG A 104 -20.05 -6.26 -3.10
CA ARG A 104 -19.35 -7.48 -2.67
C ARG A 104 -17.85 -7.38 -2.89
N ARG A 105 -17.39 -6.78 -3.99
CA ARG A 105 -15.97 -6.53 -4.28
C ARG A 105 -15.38 -5.46 -3.38
N ILE A 106 -16.11 -4.36 -3.16
CA ILE A 106 -15.74 -3.35 -2.16
C ILE A 106 -15.64 -4.02 -0.79
N ASN A 107 -16.63 -4.82 -0.37
CA ASN A 107 -16.56 -5.53 0.90
C ASN A 107 -15.34 -6.46 0.97
N LYS A 108 -15.00 -7.17 -0.13
CA LYS A 108 -13.78 -7.97 -0.22
C LYS A 108 -12.52 -7.12 -0.09
N PHE A 109 -12.44 -5.96 -0.73
CA PHE A 109 -11.26 -5.08 -0.63
C PHE A 109 -11.17 -4.32 0.71
N MET A 110 -12.32 -4.01 1.31
CA MET A 110 -12.42 -3.39 2.64
C MET A 110 -12.12 -4.40 3.76
N THR A 111 -12.42 -5.68 3.56
CA THR A 111 -12.00 -6.77 4.47
C THR A 111 -10.58 -7.24 4.18
N ALA A 112 -10.10 -7.06 2.94
CA ALA A 112 -8.72 -7.34 2.51
C ALA A 112 -7.78 -6.13 2.59
N SER A 113 -8.17 -5.06 3.30
CA SER A 113 -7.22 -4.23 4.02
C SER A 113 -7.58 -4.29 5.50
N ASP A 114 -6.62 -4.72 6.31
CA ASP A 114 -6.59 -4.68 7.78
C ASP A 114 -6.90 -5.98 8.56
N VAL A 115 -7.24 -7.12 7.94
CA VAL A 115 -7.57 -8.38 8.68
C VAL A 115 -6.62 -9.57 8.40
N THR A 116 -5.76 -9.51 7.38
CA THR A 116 -4.80 -10.60 7.04
C THR A 116 -3.34 -10.19 7.09
N ASP A 117 -3.04 -9.07 7.75
CA ASP A 117 -1.69 -8.57 7.91
C ASP A 117 -1.02 -9.30 9.08
N TRP A 118 -0.65 -10.57 8.85
CA TRP A 118 0.40 -11.20 9.66
C TRP A 118 1.55 -10.18 9.68
N GLU A 119 1.89 -9.63 10.85
CA GLU A 119 2.77 -8.47 10.97
C GLU A 119 4.09 -8.64 10.20
N PRO A 120 4.68 -9.86 10.12
CA PRO A 120 5.79 -10.16 9.22
C PRO A 120 5.51 -9.93 7.73
N ILE A 121 4.30 -10.20 7.21
CA ILE A 121 3.92 -9.88 5.82
C ILE A 121 3.87 -8.37 5.61
N THR A 122 3.28 -7.61 6.53
CA THR A 122 3.21 -6.15 6.42
C THR A 122 4.60 -5.52 6.43
N LEU A 123 5.45 -5.98 7.36
CA LEU A 123 6.85 -5.57 7.39
C LEU A 123 7.57 -6.01 6.10
N TRP A 124 7.34 -7.23 5.62
CA TRP A 124 7.95 -7.75 4.40
C TRP A 124 7.55 -6.93 3.16
N GLU A 125 6.27 -6.57 3.02
CA GLU A 125 5.81 -5.72 1.93
C GLU A 125 6.40 -4.31 1.99
N ALA A 126 6.51 -3.73 3.19
CA ALA A 126 7.14 -2.43 3.38
C ALA A 126 8.64 -2.48 3.04
N LEU A 127 9.35 -3.51 3.50
CA LEU A 127 10.75 -3.78 3.15
C LEU A 127 10.91 -3.97 1.65
N GLN A 128 10.04 -4.76 1.01
CA GLN A 128 10.08 -4.98 -0.43
C GLN A 128 9.89 -3.67 -1.20
N LYS A 129 8.97 -2.80 -0.77
CA LYS A 129 8.78 -1.46 -1.38
C LYS A 129 10.01 -0.58 -1.21
N TRP A 130 10.66 -0.61 -0.05
CA TRP A 130 11.83 0.20 0.23
C TRP A 130 13.08 -0.30 -0.52
N VAL A 131 13.38 -1.59 -0.43
CA VAL A 131 14.55 -2.22 -1.07
C VAL A 131 14.46 -2.18 -2.59
N ASN A 132 13.25 -2.22 -3.17
CA ASN A 132 13.05 -2.08 -4.62
C ASN A 132 12.72 -0.64 -5.05
N CYS A 133 12.94 0.35 -4.18
CA CYS A 133 12.73 1.77 -4.50
C CYS A 133 13.89 2.28 -5.38
N CYS A 134 13.82 1.98 -6.68
CA CYS A 134 14.79 2.42 -7.68
C CYS A 134 14.43 3.78 -8.27
N GLN A 135 15.43 4.59 -8.62
CA GLN A 135 15.23 5.86 -9.33
C GLN A 135 14.64 5.59 -10.72
N LYS A 136 13.56 6.31 -11.07
CA LYS A 136 12.96 6.21 -12.41
C LYS A 136 13.74 7.07 -13.41
N GLY A 137 13.76 6.68 -14.69
CA GLY A 137 14.59 7.36 -15.71
C GLY A 137 14.31 8.86 -15.90
N ASN A 138 13.08 9.32 -15.65
CA ASN A 138 12.71 10.74 -15.76
C ASN A 138 12.62 11.46 -14.39
N GLU A 139 13.02 10.80 -13.31
CA GLU A 139 12.86 11.32 -11.93
C GLU A 139 14.13 12.08 -11.51
N THR A 140 13.94 13.27 -10.96
CA THR A 140 15.06 14.04 -10.39
C THR A 140 15.58 13.38 -9.12
N VAL A 141 16.84 13.64 -8.77
CA VAL A 141 17.45 13.11 -7.53
C VAL A 141 16.66 13.53 -6.29
N ILE A 142 16.08 14.73 -6.29
CA ILE A 142 15.30 15.26 -5.16
C ILE A 142 13.97 14.52 -5.01
N GLU A 143 13.25 14.30 -6.11
CA GLU A 143 12.00 13.52 -6.10
C GLU A 143 12.26 12.07 -5.69
N TYR A 144 13.34 11.47 -6.22
CA TYR A 144 13.75 10.12 -5.86
C TYR A 144 14.08 10.01 -4.37
N ARG A 145 14.91 10.93 -3.84
CA ARG A 145 15.23 11.01 -2.41
C ARG A 145 13.97 11.03 -1.56
N LYS A 146 13.03 11.94 -1.86
CA LYS A 146 11.80 12.09 -1.08
C LYS A 146 11.00 10.77 -1.04
N ARG A 147 10.83 10.12 -2.20
CA ARG A 147 10.13 8.83 -2.30
C ARG A 147 10.85 7.72 -1.54
N PHE A 148 12.18 7.69 -1.60
CA PHE A 148 12.99 6.74 -0.85
C PHE A 148 12.85 6.96 0.67
N GLU A 149 12.93 8.20 1.14
CA GLU A 149 12.74 8.57 2.54
C GLU A 149 11.34 8.19 3.05
N GLU A 150 10.28 8.44 2.27
CA GLU A 150 8.91 8.02 2.63
C GLU A 150 8.80 6.50 2.82
N CYS A 151 9.47 5.72 1.96
CA CYS A 151 9.52 4.26 2.10
C CYS A 151 10.34 3.83 3.33
N ALA A 152 11.50 4.47 3.55
CA ALA A 152 12.38 4.20 4.68
C ALA A 152 11.67 4.49 6.02
N THR A 153 11.05 5.66 6.16
CA THR A 153 10.29 6.06 7.35
C THR A 153 9.19 5.05 7.68
N THR A 154 8.52 4.51 6.67
CA THR A 154 7.49 3.47 6.86
C THR A 154 8.10 2.20 7.47
N VAL A 155 9.22 1.72 6.93
CA VAL A 155 9.90 0.52 7.47
C VAL A 155 10.45 0.76 8.87
N LEU A 156 11.09 1.91 9.09
CA LEU A 156 11.67 2.27 10.40
C LEU A 156 10.59 2.40 11.47
N SER A 157 9.37 2.84 11.12
CA SER A 157 8.25 2.85 12.05
C SER A 157 7.85 1.46 12.56
N PHE A 158 8.15 0.40 11.81
CA PHE A 158 7.90 -0.99 12.22
C PHE A 158 9.08 -1.63 12.97
N MET A 159 10.32 -1.32 12.58
CA MET A 159 11.52 -1.98 13.10
C MET A 159 12.14 -1.26 14.31
N GLY A 160 11.81 0.02 14.51
CA GLY A 160 12.48 0.88 15.49
C GLY A 160 13.88 1.30 15.03
N ASP A 161 14.64 1.92 15.93
CA ASP A 161 15.95 2.51 15.60
C ASP A 161 17.13 1.56 15.86
N SER A 162 16.96 0.52 16.69
CA SER A 162 18.05 -0.36 17.17
C SER A 162 18.22 -1.67 16.39
N TRP A 163 17.42 -1.89 15.34
CA TRP A 163 17.41 -3.18 14.64
C TRP A 163 18.72 -3.52 13.91
N LEU A 164 19.60 -2.54 13.69
CA LEU A 164 20.92 -2.71 13.08
C LEU A 164 22.07 -2.76 14.08
N ASP A 165 21.87 -2.57 15.38
CA ASP A 165 22.96 -2.43 16.37
C ASP A 165 23.91 -3.63 16.39
N VAL A 166 23.34 -4.83 16.28
CA VAL A 166 24.09 -6.10 16.25
C VAL A 166 24.90 -6.24 14.95
N PHE A 167 24.41 -5.69 13.85
CA PHE A 167 25.15 -5.66 12.60
C PHE A 167 26.25 -4.59 12.67
N ALA A 168 25.92 -3.38 13.13
CA ALA A 168 26.84 -2.27 13.31
C ALA A 168 28.06 -2.67 14.16
N SER A 169 27.84 -3.37 15.27
CA SER A 169 28.92 -3.84 16.17
C SER A 169 29.89 -4.86 15.56
N LYS A 170 29.55 -5.45 14.40
CA LYS A 170 30.40 -6.38 13.65
C LYS A 170 31.17 -5.71 12.51
N THR A 171 30.96 -4.42 12.28
CA THR A 171 31.59 -3.70 11.17
C THR A 171 33.03 -3.31 11.52
N THR A 172 33.88 -3.20 10.49
CA THR A 172 35.26 -2.72 10.65
C THR A 172 35.28 -1.33 11.29
N ALA A 173 34.41 -0.42 10.87
CA ALA A 173 34.30 0.92 11.43
C ALA A 173 34.10 0.92 12.95
N TYR A 174 33.26 0.01 13.47
CA TYR A 174 33.01 -0.12 14.91
C TYR A 174 34.25 -0.57 15.69
N HIS A 175 35.00 -1.54 15.14
CA HIS A 175 36.24 -2.02 15.75
C HIS A 175 37.39 -1.00 15.65
N GLU A 176 37.41 -0.19 14.60
CA GLU A 176 38.37 0.91 14.45
C GLU A 176 38.22 1.97 15.54
N ILE A 177 37.02 2.16 16.11
CA ILE A 177 36.84 3.04 17.27
C ILE A 177 37.71 2.56 18.44
N GLU A 178 37.77 1.25 18.69
CA GLU A 178 38.60 0.70 19.77
C GLU A 178 40.10 0.76 19.40
N ASN A 179 40.45 0.40 18.17
CA ASN A 179 41.85 0.39 17.70
C ASN A 179 42.50 1.78 17.74
N ASN A 180 41.74 2.83 17.46
CA ASN A 180 42.23 4.21 17.49
C ASN A 180 42.40 4.79 18.91
N HIS A 181 41.99 4.05 19.95
CA HIS A 181 42.12 4.44 21.35
C HIS A 181 42.91 3.40 22.17
N PRO A 182 44.19 3.14 21.84
CA PRO A 182 44.97 2.10 22.49
C PRO A 182 45.20 2.42 23.98
N THR A 183 45.08 1.41 24.82
CA THR A 183 45.21 1.54 26.28
C THR A 183 46.57 1.10 26.84
N ASN A 184 47.50 0.75 25.94
CA ASN A 184 48.84 0.27 26.31
C ASN A 184 49.62 1.35 27.05
N GLY A 185 50.12 1.01 28.26
CA GLY A 185 50.92 1.93 29.09
C GLY A 185 50.12 2.94 29.92
N LEU A 186 48.78 2.94 29.84
CA LEU A 186 47.93 3.82 30.65
C LEU A 186 47.74 3.32 32.08
N SER A 187 47.51 4.24 33.02
CA SER A 187 47.06 3.89 34.38
C SER A 187 45.63 3.35 34.39
N ASP A 188 45.22 2.63 35.43
CA ASP A 188 43.87 2.07 35.52
C ASP A 188 42.76 3.13 35.46
N ARG A 189 43.03 4.33 35.99
CA ARG A 189 42.12 5.47 35.91
C ARG A 189 41.95 5.96 34.47
N GLU A 190 43.04 6.03 33.71
CA GLU A 190 43.03 6.44 32.32
C GLU A 190 42.39 5.39 31.42
N LYS A 191 42.69 4.10 31.64
CA LYS A 191 42.02 2.99 30.95
C LYS A 191 40.51 3.05 31.10
N LYS A 192 40.03 3.31 32.33
CA LYS A 192 38.59 3.45 32.59
C LYS A 192 37.97 4.66 31.87
N ARG A 193 38.70 5.77 31.77
CA ARG A 193 38.25 6.95 31.01
C ARG A 193 38.15 6.65 29.53
N VAL A 194 39.21 6.07 28.94
CA VAL A 194 39.25 5.70 27.52
C VAL A 194 38.17 4.67 27.19
N ALA A 195 37.94 3.68 28.06
CA ALA A 195 36.86 2.71 27.85
C ALA A 195 35.46 3.35 27.84
N ALA A 196 35.23 4.37 28.67
CA ALA A 196 33.95 5.10 28.66
C ALA A 196 33.78 5.96 27.40
N GLU A 197 34.87 6.55 26.91
CA GLU A 197 34.90 7.32 25.66
C GLU A 197 34.65 6.42 24.44
N VAL A 198 35.35 5.30 24.33
CA VAL A 198 35.15 4.29 23.28
C VAL A 198 33.71 3.80 23.28
N LYS A 199 33.13 3.51 24.45
CA LYS A 199 31.74 3.08 24.58
C LYS A 199 30.76 4.15 24.08
N ALA A 200 30.98 5.42 24.40
CA ALA A 200 30.13 6.51 23.94
C ALA A 200 30.20 6.69 22.42
N LEU A 201 31.40 6.62 21.83
CA LEU A 201 31.59 6.69 20.38
C LEU A 201 30.95 5.48 19.66
N GLN A 202 31.00 4.30 20.27
CA GLN A 202 30.35 3.10 19.76
C GLN A 202 28.82 3.21 19.79
N GLU A 203 28.26 3.78 20.86
CA GLU A 203 26.82 4.06 20.97
C GLU A 203 26.38 5.09 19.92
N GLU A 204 27.12 6.19 19.77
CA GLU A 204 26.88 7.20 18.73
C GLU A 204 26.92 6.57 17.32
N PHE A 205 27.93 5.74 17.04
CA PHE A 205 28.03 5.05 15.75
C PHE A 205 26.82 4.14 15.47
N GLN A 206 26.30 3.45 16.50
CA GLN A 206 25.12 2.60 16.35
C GLN A 206 23.85 3.42 16.06
N GLU A 207 23.65 4.53 16.78
CA GLU A 207 22.53 5.46 16.53
C GLU A 207 22.55 6.03 15.11
N GLU A 208 23.73 6.30 14.56
CA GLU A 208 23.89 6.82 13.21
C GLU A 208 23.84 5.73 12.13
N PHE A 209 23.97 4.46 12.49
CA PHE A 209 24.13 3.37 11.54
C PHE A 209 22.92 3.21 10.60
N VAL A 210 21.72 3.48 11.09
CA VAL A 210 20.51 3.49 10.27
C VAL A 210 20.61 4.53 9.15
N LYS A 211 21.18 5.71 9.42
CA LYS A 211 21.37 6.76 8.40
C LYS A 211 22.37 6.30 7.33
N LEU A 212 23.45 5.63 7.74
CA LEU A 212 24.44 5.03 6.84
C LEU A 212 23.80 3.98 5.94
N PHE A 213 22.99 3.10 6.52
CA PHE A 213 22.30 2.05 5.79
C PHE A 213 21.31 2.65 4.76
N CYS A 214 20.54 3.66 5.16
CA CYS A 214 19.64 4.38 4.25
C CYS A 214 20.41 5.07 3.11
N ALA A 215 21.54 5.72 3.41
CA ALA A 215 22.40 6.35 2.40
C ALA A 215 22.93 5.33 1.39
N ALA A 216 23.42 4.19 1.87
CA ALA A 216 23.88 3.09 1.03
C ALA A 216 22.76 2.54 0.14
N GLY A 217 21.55 2.36 0.69
CA GLY A 217 20.37 1.92 -0.07
C GLY A 217 19.99 2.89 -1.19
N LEU A 218 20.01 4.20 -0.91
CA LEU A 218 19.71 5.23 -1.92
C LEU A 218 20.75 5.23 -3.06
N LEU A 219 22.04 5.12 -2.72
CA LEU A 219 23.09 5.01 -3.73
C LEU A 219 23.01 3.71 -4.53
N HIS A 220 22.65 2.61 -3.88
CA HIS A 220 22.55 1.31 -4.54
C HIS A 220 21.45 1.29 -5.61
N ASN A 221 20.35 1.98 -5.33
CA ASN A 221 19.13 1.99 -6.15
C ASN A 221 18.98 3.22 -7.05
N CYS A 222 19.98 4.10 -7.09
CA CYS A 222 19.99 5.22 -8.03
C CYS A 222 20.15 4.75 -9.49
N ASP A 223 19.92 5.66 -10.44
CA ASP A 223 20.06 5.35 -11.86
C ASP A 223 21.53 5.02 -12.21
N ARG A 224 21.80 3.72 -12.35
CA ARG A 224 23.14 3.21 -12.65
C ARG A 224 23.67 3.73 -13.97
N ALA A 225 22.84 3.91 -15.00
CA ALA A 225 23.31 4.42 -16.27
C ALA A 225 23.85 5.85 -16.15
N ARG A 226 23.30 6.62 -15.21
CA ARG A 226 23.65 8.02 -15.00
C ARG A 226 24.75 8.24 -13.97
N TYR A 227 24.80 7.43 -12.91
CA TYR A 227 25.63 7.70 -11.73
C TYR A 227 26.74 6.68 -11.47
N GLN A 228 26.92 5.68 -12.34
CA GLN A 228 28.00 4.69 -12.19
C GLN A 228 29.38 5.32 -11.89
N PRO A 229 29.82 6.41 -12.56
CA PRO A 229 31.14 6.99 -12.27
C PRO A 229 31.29 7.51 -10.83
N VAL A 230 30.22 8.06 -10.22
CA VAL A 230 30.23 8.47 -8.81
C VAL A 230 30.42 7.27 -7.90
N LEU A 231 29.68 6.19 -8.19
CA LEU A 231 29.71 4.97 -7.38
C LEU A 231 31.09 4.31 -7.47
N ASP A 232 31.67 4.26 -8.67
CA ASP A 232 33.02 3.74 -8.90
C ASP A 232 34.06 4.56 -8.15
N HIS A 233 33.90 5.88 -8.06
CA HIS A 233 34.79 6.72 -7.25
C HIS A 233 34.77 6.32 -5.77
N PHE A 234 33.58 6.15 -5.18
CA PHE A 234 33.47 5.72 -3.78
C PHE A 234 34.06 4.32 -3.55
N VAL A 235 33.76 3.37 -4.44
CA VAL A 235 34.30 2.00 -4.34
C VAL A 235 35.83 2.00 -4.48
N THR A 236 36.35 2.76 -5.45
CA THR A 236 37.80 2.86 -5.67
C THR A 236 38.51 3.48 -4.47
N ALA A 237 37.95 4.55 -3.90
CA ALA A 237 38.48 5.17 -2.69
C ALA A 237 38.52 4.17 -1.53
N TYR A 238 37.42 3.45 -1.30
CA TYR A 238 37.30 2.47 -0.23
C TYR A 238 38.25 1.27 -0.37
N ALA A 239 38.55 0.87 -1.61
CA ALA A 239 39.44 -0.25 -1.92
C ALA A 239 40.94 0.02 -1.61
N VAL A 240 41.33 1.27 -1.31
CA VAL A 240 42.73 1.61 -1.02
C VAL A 240 43.10 1.16 0.40
N GLU A 241 43.55 -0.10 0.55
CA GLU A 241 43.87 -0.72 1.85
C GLU A 241 45.09 -0.13 2.57
N HIS A 242 45.98 0.58 1.86
CA HIS A 242 47.17 1.21 2.45
C HIS A 242 46.89 2.56 3.14
N VAL A 243 45.64 3.01 3.08
CA VAL A 243 45.18 4.28 3.64
C VAL A 243 44.27 3.98 4.83
N ASP A 244 44.34 4.82 5.87
CA ASP A 244 43.54 4.64 7.09
C ASP A 244 42.04 4.53 6.76
N TYR A 245 41.32 3.71 7.54
CA TYR A 245 39.89 3.45 7.31
C TYR A 245 39.08 4.75 7.16
N ALA A 246 39.31 5.71 8.06
CA ALA A 246 38.62 7.00 8.05
C ALA A 246 38.89 7.86 6.81
N GLN A 247 40.04 7.66 6.14
CA GLN A 247 40.43 8.41 4.95
C GLN A 247 39.90 7.78 3.66
N ARG A 248 39.69 6.46 3.65
CA ARG A 248 39.15 5.73 2.48
C ARG A 248 37.62 5.59 2.48
N ASP A 249 36.97 5.70 3.64
CA ASP A 249 35.51 5.68 3.76
C ASP A 249 34.89 7.03 3.37
N LEU A 250 34.84 7.29 2.06
CA LEU A 250 34.23 8.48 1.47
C LEU A 250 32.73 8.32 1.20
N PHE A 251 32.12 7.21 1.66
CA PHE A 251 30.68 7.01 1.46
C PHE A 251 29.87 8.06 2.26
N PRO A 252 28.80 8.60 1.66
CA PRO A 252 27.90 9.53 2.34
C PRO A 252 27.34 8.98 3.65
N ARG A 253 27.29 9.84 4.67
CA ARG A 253 26.86 9.48 6.02
C ARG A 253 25.33 9.43 6.21
N ASP A 254 24.61 10.10 5.32
CA ASP A 254 23.15 10.22 5.37
C ASP A 254 22.57 10.36 3.95
N VAL A 255 21.24 10.24 3.88
CA VAL A 255 20.46 10.27 2.62
C VAL A 255 20.58 11.61 1.89
N GLU A 256 20.70 12.72 2.62
CA GLU A 256 20.83 14.04 2.04
C GLU A 256 22.21 14.23 1.39
N THR A 257 23.27 13.83 2.09
CA THR A 257 24.64 13.86 1.61
C THR A 257 24.79 12.92 0.40
N ALA A 258 24.13 11.76 0.42
CA ALA A 258 24.07 10.86 -0.73
C ALA A 258 23.39 11.50 -1.94
N ALA A 259 22.23 12.13 -1.74
CA ALA A 259 21.54 12.85 -2.80
C ALA A 259 22.36 14.04 -3.34
N LYS A 260 23.08 14.77 -2.48
CA LYS A 260 23.99 15.85 -2.90
C LYS A 260 25.14 15.31 -3.75
N ALA A 261 25.73 14.17 -3.39
CA ALA A 261 26.78 13.53 -4.18
C ALA A 261 26.28 13.16 -5.58
N LEU A 262 25.08 12.58 -5.69
CA LEU A 262 24.46 12.29 -7.00
C LEU A 262 24.10 13.56 -7.77
N HIS A 263 23.63 14.61 -7.09
CA HIS A 263 23.25 15.88 -7.73
C HIS A 263 24.46 16.63 -8.31
N ASN A 264 25.59 16.59 -7.60
CA ASN A 264 26.81 17.28 -7.99
C ASN A 264 27.60 16.54 -9.09
N HIS A 265 27.17 15.34 -9.49
CA HIS A 265 27.70 14.63 -10.64
C HIS A 265 27.30 15.35 -11.92
N ARG A 266 28.23 16.16 -12.44
CA ARG A 266 28.20 16.77 -13.77
C ARG A 266 29.36 16.26 -14.60
#